data_AF-A0A7S2H4E9-F1
#
_entry.id   AF-A0A7S2H4E9-F1
#
_cell.length_a   1.000
_cell.length_b   1.000
_cell.length_c   1.000
_cell.angle_alpha   90.00
_cell.angle_beta   90.00
_cell.angle_gamma   90.00
#
_symmetry.space_group_name_H-M   'P 1'
#
loop_
_entity.id
_entity.type
_entity.pdbx_description
1 polymer ?
#
loop_
_entity_poly.entity_id
_entity_poly.type
_entity_poly.pdbx_seq_one_letter_code
_entity_poly.pdbx_strand_id
1 'polypeptide(L)'
;MDNLTLKVVGLGHTVSIDISPSATVRDLQKEVESQTSLPAAYQRLIFRGKKLDDDSRVLGQDNDGLGIEHRTRLMLLHNEFFAADKKGIDAINAQLSGIDDLEKKIKEGSLQHKVVDELITRICCNLDAVDTNGSERLRAMRKDAIRKAESLAN
;
A
#
# COMPACT_ATOMS: atom_id res chain seq x y z
N MET A 1 -2.82 -10.09 -29.68
CA MET A 1 -2.60 -10.13 -28.21
C MET A 1 -3.74 -9.32 -27.63
N ASP A 2 -4.81 -10.01 -27.31
CA ASP A 2 -6.12 -9.43 -27.04
C ASP A 2 -6.18 -9.09 -25.55
N ASN A 3 -5.96 -7.82 -25.20
CA ASN A 3 -5.98 -7.35 -23.81
C ASN A 3 -7.42 -7.03 -23.38
N LEU A 4 -7.86 -7.56 -22.25
CA LEU A 4 -9.15 -7.24 -21.64
C LEU A 4 -9.11 -5.84 -21.03
N THR A 5 -10.03 -4.96 -21.42
CA THR A 5 -10.20 -3.66 -20.78
C THR A 5 -11.25 -3.77 -19.68
N LEU A 6 -10.83 -3.59 -18.44
CA LEU A 6 -11.67 -3.64 -17.24
C LEU A 6 -11.85 -2.24 -16.67
N LYS A 7 -13.05 -1.92 -16.20
CA LYS A 7 -13.35 -0.64 -15.56
C LYS A 7 -13.60 -0.86 -14.08
N VAL A 8 -12.66 -0.41 -13.26
CA VAL A 8 -12.75 -0.49 -11.80
C VAL A 8 -13.34 0.81 -11.28
N VAL A 9 -14.46 0.71 -10.57
CA VAL A 9 -15.20 1.86 -10.04
C VAL A 9 -15.37 1.69 -8.54
N GLY A 10 -14.93 2.66 -7.75
CA GLY A 10 -15.04 2.61 -6.31
C GLY A 10 -14.23 3.69 -5.62
N LEU A 11 -14.61 4.05 -4.39
CA LEU A 11 -13.84 4.99 -3.55
C LEU A 11 -13.67 6.39 -4.14
N GLY A 12 -14.57 6.81 -5.04
CA GLY A 12 -14.43 8.07 -5.77
C GLY A 12 -13.47 8.01 -6.98
N HIS A 13 -12.87 6.86 -7.24
CA HIS A 13 -11.99 6.62 -8.38
C HIS A 13 -12.69 5.78 -9.46
N THR A 14 -12.39 6.09 -10.71
CA THR A 14 -12.85 5.32 -11.88
C THR A 14 -11.66 5.11 -12.78
N VAL A 15 -11.01 3.95 -12.67
CA VAL A 15 -9.79 3.62 -13.42
C VAL A 15 -10.09 2.55 -14.46
N SER A 16 -9.48 2.69 -15.63
CA SER A 16 -9.53 1.68 -16.70
C SER A 16 -8.21 0.92 -16.68
N ILE A 17 -8.30 -0.40 -16.60
CA ILE A 17 -7.16 -1.32 -16.47
C ILE A 17 -7.14 -2.20 -17.72
N ASP A 18 -5.99 -2.26 -18.39
CA ASP A 18 -5.77 -3.08 -19.57
C ASP A 18 -4.94 -4.30 -19.17
N ILE A 19 -5.57 -5.46 -19.08
CA ILE A 19 -4.91 -6.67 -18.56
C ILE A 19 -5.10 -7.86 -19.48
N SER A 20 -4.14 -8.78 -19.49
CA SER A 20 -4.22 -9.98 -20.33
C SER A 20 -5.29 -10.96 -19.81
N PRO A 21 -6.02 -11.67 -20.70
CA PRO A 21 -7.01 -12.68 -20.30
C PRO A 21 -6.40 -13.89 -19.58
N SER A 22 -5.10 -14.12 -19.78
CA SER A 22 -4.30 -15.11 -19.06
C SER A 22 -3.81 -14.63 -17.69
N ALA A 23 -4.00 -13.37 -17.34
CA ALA A 23 -3.60 -12.84 -16.05
C ALA A 23 -4.55 -13.32 -14.93
N THR A 24 -4.06 -13.27 -13.71
CA THR A 24 -4.80 -13.68 -12.52
C THR A 24 -5.39 -12.50 -11.78
N VAL A 25 -6.29 -12.76 -10.83
CA VAL A 25 -6.86 -11.74 -9.93
C VAL A 25 -5.75 -10.98 -9.18
N ARG A 26 -4.66 -11.65 -8.80
CA ARG A 26 -3.51 -11.01 -8.14
C ARG A 26 -2.86 -9.94 -9.02
N ASP A 27 -2.75 -10.20 -10.31
CA ASP A 27 -2.13 -9.27 -11.26
C ASP A 27 -3.04 -8.05 -11.48
N LEU A 28 -4.36 -8.28 -11.59
CA LEU A 28 -5.36 -7.21 -11.60
C LEU A 28 -5.30 -6.33 -10.36
N GLN A 29 -5.19 -6.91 -9.17
CA GLN A 29 -5.06 -6.16 -7.92
C GLN A 29 -3.80 -5.29 -7.87
N LYS A 30 -2.68 -5.76 -8.44
CA LYS A 30 -1.45 -4.96 -8.56
C LYS A 30 -1.63 -3.78 -9.51
N GLU A 31 -2.27 -4.00 -10.66
CA GLU A 31 -2.54 -2.93 -11.61
C GLU A 31 -3.45 -1.86 -10.99
N VAL A 32 -4.47 -2.30 -10.25
CA VAL A 32 -5.33 -1.42 -9.47
C VAL A 32 -4.55 -0.72 -8.35
N GLU A 33 -3.61 -1.40 -7.67
CA GLU A 33 -2.75 -0.80 -6.64
C GLU A 33 -1.92 0.36 -7.22
N SER A 34 -1.35 0.17 -8.40
CA SER A 34 -0.58 1.20 -9.11
C SER A 34 -1.44 2.42 -9.47
N GLN A 35 -2.67 2.19 -9.93
CA GLN A 35 -3.56 3.26 -10.42
C GLN A 35 -4.30 4.00 -9.29
N THR A 36 -4.66 3.30 -8.22
CA THR A 36 -5.47 3.85 -7.13
C THR A 36 -4.65 4.17 -5.88
N SER A 37 -3.37 3.77 -5.84
CA SER A 37 -2.52 3.81 -4.64
C SER A 37 -3.12 3.05 -3.43
N LEU A 38 -4.06 2.14 -3.68
CA LEU A 38 -4.69 1.32 -2.65
C LEU A 38 -4.01 -0.04 -2.60
N PRO A 39 -3.50 -0.47 -1.43
CA PRO A 39 -2.89 -1.78 -1.29
C PRO A 39 -3.79 -2.92 -1.74
N ALA A 40 -3.26 -3.89 -2.51
CA ALA A 40 -4.00 -5.08 -2.96
C ALA A 40 -4.73 -5.80 -1.82
N ALA A 41 -4.11 -5.86 -0.62
CA ALA A 41 -4.68 -6.47 0.58
C ALA A 41 -5.95 -5.77 1.11
N TYR A 42 -6.16 -4.49 0.80
CA TYR A 42 -7.36 -3.74 1.19
C TYR A 42 -8.37 -3.60 0.05
N GLN A 43 -8.02 -4.06 -1.15
CA GLN A 43 -8.92 -4.01 -2.30
C GLN A 43 -9.90 -5.18 -2.25
N ARG A 44 -11.18 -4.88 -2.00
CA ARG A 44 -12.26 -5.85 -2.19
C ARG A 44 -12.85 -5.63 -3.57
N LEU A 45 -12.38 -6.41 -4.53
CA LEU A 45 -12.91 -6.44 -5.89
C LEU A 45 -14.20 -7.27 -5.92
N ILE A 46 -15.29 -6.70 -6.43
CA ILE A 46 -16.58 -7.36 -6.58
C ILE A 46 -16.97 -7.37 -8.06
N PHE A 47 -17.24 -8.56 -8.59
CA PHE A 47 -17.71 -8.78 -9.95
C PHE A 47 -19.06 -9.48 -9.94
N ARG A 48 -20.09 -8.91 -10.58
CA ARG A 48 -21.46 -9.46 -10.63
C ARG A 48 -21.99 -9.93 -9.26
N GLY A 49 -21.63 -9.21 -8.18
CA GLY A 49 -22.02 -9.55 -6.81
C GLY A 49 -21.19 -10.66 -6.12
N LYS A 50 -20.17 -11.20 -6.79
CA LYS A 50 -19.20 -12.15 -6.21
C LYS A 50 -17.89 -11.45 -5.88
N LYS A 51 -17.36 -11.67 -4.68
CA LYS A 51 -16.04 -11.19 -4.27
C LYS A 51 -14.94 -11.94 -5.03
N LEU A 52 -13.98 -11.21 -5.58
CA LEU A 52 -12.77 -11.75 -6.19
C LEU A 52 -11.69 -11.85 -5.12
N ASP A 53 -11.79 -12.89 -4.29
CA ASP A 53 -10.87 -13.19 -3.20
C ASP A 53 -9.88 -14.32 -3.57
N ASP A 54 -10.00 -14.83 -4.80
CA ASP A 54 -9.28 -16.01 -5.27
C ASP A 54 -8.11 -15.58 -6.16
N ASP A 55 -6.92 -15.52 -5.57
CA ASP A 55 -5.69 -15.07 -6.23
C ASP A 55 -5.24 -15.96 -7.39
N SER A 56 -5.70 -17.21 -7.43
CA SER A 56 -5.30 -18.21 -8.44
C SER A 56 -6.21 -18.24 -9.66
N ARG A 57 -7.39 -17.61 -9.60
CA ARG A 57 -8.32 -17.57 -10.74
C ARG A 57 -7.81 -16.64 -11.84
N VAL A 58 -7.84 -17.16 -13.06
CA VAL A 58 -7.60 -16.38 -14.29
C VAL A 58 -8.86 -15.62 -14.70
N LEU A 59 -8.67 -14.44 -15.30
CA LEU A 59 -9.76 -13.52 -15.64
C LEU A 59 -10.59 -14.03 -16.82
N GLY A 60 -9.95 -14.48 -17.89
CA GLY A 60 -10.58 -14.74 -19.19
C GLY A 60 -10.96 -16.20 -19.49
N GLN A 61 -10.89 -17.13 -18.54
CA GLN A 61 -11.14 -18.56 -18.84
C GLN A 61 -12.60 -18.94 -18.63
N ASP A 62 -13.24 -19.44 -19.69
CA ASP A 62 -14.69 -19.72 -19.78
C ASP A 62 -15.17 -21.01 -19.08
N ASN A 63 -14.27 -21.95 -18.78
CA ASN A 63 -14.68 -23.29 -18.32
C ASN A 63 -14.77 -23.45 -16.77
N ASP A 64 -14.04 -22.65 -15.98
CA ASP A 64 -14.14 -22.60 -14.51
C ASP A 64 -13.86 -21.19 -13.93
N GLY A 65 -13.66 -20.19 -14.79
CA GLY A 65 -13.20 -18.84 -14.43
C GLY A 65 -14.30 -17.83 -14.14
N LEU A 66 -13.90 -16.59 -13.89
CA LEU A 66 -14.80 -15.51 -13.45
C LEU A 66 -15.73 -14.99 -14.55
N GLY A 67 -15.50 -15.35 -15.83
CA GLY A 67 -16.29 -14.84 -16.96
C GLY A 67 -16.09 -13.35 -17.16
N ILE A 68 -14.85 -12.87 -16.98
CA ILE A 68 -14.50 -11.47 -17.15
C ILE A 68 -14.18 -11.21 -18.62
N GLU A 69 -14.95 -10.31 -19.22
CA GLU A 69 -14.93 -9.98 -20.65
C GLU A 69 -14.49 -8.53 -20.87
N HIS A 70 -14.25 -8.12 -22.12
CA HIS A 70 -14.02 -6.70 -22.43
C HIS A 70 -15.16 -5.82 -21.91
N ARG A 71 -14.81 -4.64 -21.37
CA ARG A 71 -15.74 -3.67 -20.78
C ARG A 71 -16.42 -4.14 -19.49
N THR A 72 -15.90 -5.19 -18.86
CA THR A 72 -16.33 -5.63 -17.54
C THR A 72 -16.16 -4.51 -16.51
N ARG A 73 -17.20 -4.32 -15.69
CA ARG A 73 -17.17 -3.38 -14.56
C ARG A 73 -16.92 -4.13 -13.27
N LEU A 74 -15.94 -3.66 -12.51
CA LEU A 74 -15.60 -4.17 -11.19
C LEU A 74 -15.89 -3.09 -10.16
N MET A 75 -16.45 -3.48 -9.02
CA MET A 75 -16.63 -2.56 -7.89
C MET A 75 -15.45 -2.74 -6.94
N LEU A 76 -14.79 -1.62 -6.62
CA LEU A 76 -13.72 -1.58 -5.64
C LEU A 76 -14.26 -1.04 -4.32
N LEU A 77 -14.21 -1.87 -3.28
CA LEU A 77 -14.50 -1.45 -1.92
C LEU A 77 -13.21 -1.49 -1.10
N HIS A 78 -13.07 -0.54 -0.17
CA HIS A 78 -12.02 -0.60 0.82
C HIS A 78 -12.43 -1.56 1.94
N ASN A 79 -11.49 -2.38 2.40
CA ASN A 79 -11.67 -3.09 3.66
C ASN A 79 -11.58 -2.10 4.83
N GLU A 80 -12.27 -2.36 5.96
CA GLU A 80 -12.27 -1.49 7.15
C GLU A 80 -10.85 -1.29 7.72
N PHE A 81 -9.97 -2.26 7.48
CA PHE A 81 -8.55 -2.20 7.81
C PHE A 81 -7.78 -1.08 7.07
N PHE A 82 -8.23 -0.61 5.91
CA PHE A 82 -7.57 0.49 5.19
C PHE A 82 -7.52 1.77 6.02
N ALA A 83 -8.61 2.09 6.74
CA ALA A 83 -8.65 3.29 7.58
C ALA A 83 -7.72 3.17 8.80
N ALA A 84 -7.54 1.95 9.32
CA ALA A 84 -6.63 1.66 10.43
C ALA A 84 -5.17 1.71 9.97
N ASP A 85 -4.83 1.02 8.88
CA ASP A 85 -3.47 1.03 8.34
C ASP A 85 -3.07 2.39 7.80
N LYS A 86 -3.97 3.16 7.16
CA LYS A 86 -3.66 4.52 6.68
C LYS A 86 -3.15 5.43 7.79
N LYS A 87 -3.70 5.34 9.01
CA LYS A 87 -3.20 6.11 10.16
C LYS A 87 -1.79 5.69 10.55
N GLY A 88 -1.49 4.39 10.55
CA GLY A 88 -0.15 3.88 10.82
C GLY A 88 0.86 4.28 9.75
N ILE A 89 0.49 4.18 8.47
CA ILE A 89 1.32 4.58 7.33
C ILE A 89 1.61 6.09 7.37
N ASP A 90 0.59 6.91 7.62
CA ASP A 90 0.73 8.36 7.73
C ASP A 90 1.63 8.75 8.91
N ALA A 91 1.46 8.11 10.08
CA ALA A 91 2.33 8.30 11.23
C ALA A 91 3.80 7.94 10.91
N ILE A 92 4.03 6.78 10.27
CA ILE A 92 5.37 6.35 9.85
C ILE A 92 5.98 7.35 8.86
N ASN A 93 5.22 7.78 7.84
CA ASN A 93 5.70 8.74 6.84
C ASN A 93 6.00 10.12 7.46
N ALA A 94 5.19 10.57 8.42
CA ALA A 94 5.43 11.81 9.15
C ALA A 94 6.75 11.72 9.95
N GLN A 95 7.00 10.58 10.60
CA GLN A 95 8.29 10.34 11.27
C GLN A 95 9.45 10.29 10.26
N LEU A 96 9.28 9.62 9.12
CA LEU A 96 10.28 9.53 8.05
C LEU A 96 10.65 10.89 7.46
N SER A 97 9.67 11.78 7.30
CA SER A 97 9.91 13.17 6.92
C SER A 97 10.68 13.93 8.00
N GLY A 98 10.38 13.69 9.28
CA GLY A 98 11.14 14.27 10.40
C GLY A 98 12.59 13.80 10.41
N ILE A 99 12.82 12.52 10.09
CA ILE A 99 14.15 11.92 9.93
C ILE A 99 14.91 12.58 8.76
N ASP A 100 14.28 12.83 7.62
CA ASP A 100 14.91 13.52 6.46
C ASP A 100 15.30 14.97 6.80
N ASP A 101 14.43 15.69 7.51
CA ASP A 101 14.70 17.07 7.96
C ASP A 101 15.87 17.11 8.97
N LEU A 102 15.92 16.12 9.87
CA LEU A 102 17.04 15.91 10.77
C LEU A 102 18.33 15.63 10.01
N GLU A 103 18.31 14.72 9.04
CA GLU A 103 19.46 14.40 8.19
C GLU A 103 20.02 15.65 7.50
N LYS A 104 19.15 16.50 6.95
CA LYS A 104 19.56 17.78 6.34
C LYS A 104 20.25 18.69 7.35
N LYS A 105 19.67 18.86 8.55
CA LYS A 105 20.25 19.71 9.58
C LYS A 105 21.58 19.19 10.13
N ILE A 106 21.76 17.86 10.18
CA ILE A 106 23.04 17.21 10.52
C ILE A 106 24.08 17.56 9.44
N LYS A 107 23.72 17.44 8.15
CA LYS A 107 24.58 17.82 7.02
C LYS A 107 24.92 19.32 7.02
N GLU A 108 23.98 20.17 7.42
CA GLU A 108 24.20 21.62 7.58
C GLU A 108 25.04 21.98 8.81
N GLY A 109 25.41 21.01 9.65
CA GLY A 109 26.28 21.23 10.83
C GLY A 109 25.66 22.09 11.92
N SER A 110 24.33 22.26 11.91
CA SER A 110 23.62 23.18 12.81
C SER A 110 23.15 22.55 14.13
N LEU A 111 23.21 21.22 14.27
CA LEU A 111 22.79 20.51 15.49
C LEU A 111 23.93 19.77 16.19
N GLN A 112 23.86 19.74 17.52
CA GLN A 112 24.75 18.92 18.35
C GLN A 112 24.31 17.45 18.34
N HIS A 113 25.29 16.54 18.36
CA HIS A 113 25.06 15.09 18.38
C HIS A 113 24.12 14.63 19.50
N LYS A 114 24.16 15.28 20.68
CA LYS A 114 23.25 14.98 21.80
C LYS A 114 21.78 15.29 21.51
N VAL A 115 21.52 16.37 20.77
CA VAL A 115 20.16 16.79 20.42
C VAL A 115 19.61 15.89 19.32
N VAL A 116 20.46 15.48 18.39
CA VAL A 116 20.11 14.52 17.32
C VAL A 116 19.71 13.17 17.92
N ASP A 117 20.49 12.64 18.86
CA ASP A 117 20.23 11.37 19.53
C ASP A 117 18.90 11.39 20.31
N GLU A 118 18.61 12.49 21.02
CA GLU A 118 17.34 12.66 21.74
C GLU A 118 16.14 12.73 20.78
N LEU A 119 16.28 13.44 19.66
CA LEU A 119 15.23 13.54 18.64
C LEU A 119 14.99 12.20 17.93
N ILE A 120 16.04 11.46 17.60
CA ILE A 120 15.96 10.14 16.96
C ILE A 120 15.32 9.12 17.90
N THR A 121 15.72 9.10 19.17
CA THR A 121 15.12 8.23 20.20
C THR A 121 13.62 8.48 20.30
N ARG A 122 13.21 9.76 20.29
CA ARG A 122 11.81 10.16 20.36
C ARG A 122 11.01 9.74 19.12
N ILE A 123 11.61 9.82 17.94
CA ILE A 123 11.02 9.32 16.69
C ILE A 123 10.88 7.79 16.72
N CYS A 124 11.90 7.07 17.18
CA CYS A 124 11.85 5.61 17.32
C CYS A 124 10.76 5.16 18.29
N CYS A 125 10.61 5.83 19.44
CA CYS A 125 9.52 5.55 20.37
C CYS A 125 8.13 5.80 19.73
N ASN A 126 7.98 6.88 18.98
CA ASN A 126 6.74 7.17 18.26
C ASN A 126 6.45 6.13 17.17
N LEU A 127 7.48 5.65 16.46
CA LEU A 127 7.35 4.58 15.46
C LEU A 127 6.96 3.25 16.11
N ASP A 128 7.53 2.90 17.26
CA ASP A 128 7.21 1.64 17.95
C ASP A 128 5.78 1.64 18.52
N ALA A 129 5.28 2.81 18.92
CA ALA A 129 3.90 3.02 19.34
C ALA A 129 2.86 2.91 18.21
N VAL A 130 3.28 2.80 16.94
CA VAL A 130 2.36 2.56 15.83
C VAL A 130 1.85 1.11 15.89
N ASP A 131 0.56 0.96 16.20
CA ASP A 131 -0.15 -0.32 16.12
C ASP A 131 -0.12 -0.86 14.69
N THR A 132 0.68 -1.91 14.49
CA THR A 132 0.82 -2.56 13.17
C THR A 132 -0.38 -3.44 12.81
N ASN A 133 -1.35 -3.63 13.71
CA ASN A 133 -2.57 -4.43 13.55
C ASN A 133 -2.37 -5.80 12.84
N GLY A 134 -1.18 -6.39 12.93
CA GLY A 134 -0.80 -7.63 12.25
C GLY A 134 -0.37 -7.49 10.77
N SER A 135 -0.38 -6.29 10.21
CA SER A 135 0.05 -5.99 8.84
C SER A 135 1.56 -6.15 8.68
N GLU A 136 2.00 -7.12 7.88
CA GLU A 136 3.42 -7.35 7.57
C GLU A 136 4.05 -6.12 6.89
N ARG A 137 3.27 -5.36 6.12
CA ARG A 137 3.70 -4.11 5.47
C ARG A 137 4.03 -3.02 6.49
N LEU A 138 3.16 -2.78 7.46
CA LEU A 138 3.43 -1.81 8.53
C LEU A 138 4.65 -2.22 9.36
N ARG A 139 4.80 -3.52 9.65
CA ARG A 139 5.98 -4.05 10.34
C ARG A 139 7.27 -3.81 9.56
N ALA A 140 7.25 -4.06 8.25
CA ALA A 140 8.39 -3.81 7.37
C ALA A 140 8.73 -2.32 7.31
N MET A 141 7.75 -1.44 7.06
CA MET A 141 7.98 0.01 7.02
C MET A 141 8.45 0.58 8.34
N ARG A 142 7.85 0.15 9.47
CA ARG A 142 8.28 0.54 10.81
C ARG A 142 9.73 0.15 11.05
N LYS A 143 10.12 -1.08 10.70
CA LYS A 143 11.49 -1.58 10.85
C LYS A 143 12.48 -0.82 9.97
N ASP A 144 12.09 -0.48 8.75
CA ASP A 144 12.91 0.30 7.82
C ASP A 144 13.13 1.74 8.33
N ALA A 145 12.05 2.38 8.81
CA ALA A 145 12.09 3.71 9.40
C ALA A 145 12.97 3.76 10.67
N ILE A 146 12.84 2.77 11.56
CA ILE A 146 13.70 2.66 12.77
C ILE A 146 15.17 2.52 12.35
N ARG A 147 15.50 1.62 11.41
CA ARG A 147 16.87 1.47 10.92
C ARG A 147 17.43 2.75 10.33
N LYS A 148 16.62 3.47 9.55
CA LYS A 148 17.03 4.75 8.95
C LYS A 148 17.30 5.81 10.03
N ALA A 149 16.46 5.85 11.06
CA ALA A 149 16.66 6.74 12.20
C ALA A 149 17.94 6.39 12.98
N GLU A 150 18.14 5.11 13.32
CA GLU A 150 19.34 4.64 14.03
C GLU A 150 20.63 4.93 13.26
N SER A 151 20.60 4.83 11.92
CA SER A 151 21.76 5.14 11.07
C SER A 151 22.16 6.62 11.07
N LEU A 152 21.31 7.53 11.56
CA LEU A 152 21.62 8.96 11.65
C LEU A 152 22.13 9.36 13.04
N ALA A 153 21.94 8.50 14.04
CA ALA A 153 22.45 8.69 15.40
C ALA A 153 23.89 8.17 15.58
N ASN A 154 24.40 7.39 14.62
CA ASN A 154 25.70 6.70 14.68
C ASN A 154 26.68 7.26 13.65
#